data_AF-A0A967BKT9-F1
#
_entry.id   AF-A0A967BKT9-F1
#
_cell.length_a   1.000
_cell.length_b   1.000
_cell.length_c   1.000
_cell.angle_alpha   90.00
_cell.angle_beta   90.00
_cell.angle_gamma   90.00
#
_symmetry.space_group_name_H-M   'P 1'
#
loop_
_entity.id
_entity.type
_entity.pdbx_description
1 polymer ?
#
loop_
_entity_poly.entity_id
_entity_poly.type
_entity_poly.pdbx_seq_one_letter_code
_entity_poly.pdbx_strand_id
1 'polypeptide(L)'
;DLDPSKVDRQGIEKVTAEDLREVGARGDRLKLICRAWRHEGQVSAKVAVETVPAGHPLWAVSGTGAALRITTDLMAPIVVVQDNPGVKDTVYGVVGDLITVAERKFETENDGSLK
;
A
#
# COMPACT_ATOMS: atom_id res chain seq x y z
N ASP A 1 -14.37 -0.63 -13.90
CA ASP A 1 -12.92 -0.68 -13.67
C ASP A 1 -12.44 0.61 -13.02
N LEU A 2 -11.51 0.52 -12.07
CA LEU A 2 -10.93 1.67 -11.34
C LEU A 2 -9.64 2.09 -12.04
N ASP A 3 -9.60 3.32 -12.54
CA ASP A 3 -8.41 3.93 -13.14
C ASP A 3 -7.98 5.17 -12.33
N PRO A 4 -6.75 5.69 -12.53
CA PRO A 4 -6.23 6.80 -11.74
C PRO A 4 -7.10 8.06 -11.73
N SER A 5 -7.92 8.32 -12.77
CA SER A 5 -8.79 9.50 -12.82
C SER A 5 -9.98 9.42 -11.85
N LYS A 6 -10.35 8.20 -11.42
CA LYS A 6 -11.47 7.92 -10.52
C LYS A 6 -11.08 7.91 -9.04
N VAL A 7 -9.80 8.13 -8.73
CA VAL A 7 -9.30 8.21 -7.36
C VAL A 7 -9.50 9.62 -6.81
N ASP A 8 -10.19 9.76 -5.68
CA ASP A 8 -10.26 11.02 -4.92
C ASP A 8 -8.88 11.33 -4.34
N ARG A 9 -8.28 12.46 -4.72
CA ARG A 9 -6.86 12.75 -4.42
C ARG A 9 -6.69 14.15 -3.87
N GLN A 10 -6.15 14.21 -2.67
CA GLN A 10 -5.67 15.41 -2.02
C GLN A 10 -4.23 15.17 -1.55
N GLY A 11 -3.30 15.98 -2.05
CA GLY A 11 -1.89 15.93 -1.65
C GLY A 11 -1.64 16.59 -0.28
N ILE A 12 -0.36 16.78 0.03
CA ILE A 12 0.10 17.34 1.30
C ILE A 12 0.29 18.87 1.25
N GLU A 13 -0.03 19.52 0.13
CA GLU A 13 0.31 20.94 -0.14
C GLU A 13 -0.34 21.93 0.85
N LYS A 14 -1.47 21.53 1.47
CA LYS A 14 -2.20 22.35 2.45
C LYS A 14 -1.82 22.04 3.89
N VAL A 15 -0.94 21.07 4.15
CA VAL A 15 -0.52 20.71 5.51
C VAL A 15 0.40 21.78 6.07
N THR A 16 0.07 22.32 7.24
CA THR A 16 0.82 23.37 7.90
C THR A 16 1.66 22.83 9.07
N ALA A 17 2.62 23.63 9.52
CA ALA A 17 3.38 23.33 10.73
C ALA A 17 2.52 23.36 12.00
N GLU A 18 1.42 24.13 12.00
CA GLU A 18 0.44 24.11 13.11
C GLU A 18 -0.27 22.76 13.17
N ASP A 19 -0.79 22.26 12.04
CA ASP A 19 -1.45 20.96 11.96
C ASP A 19 -0.56 19.83 12.51
N LEU A 20 0.73 19.85 12.13
CA LEU A 20 1.72 18.89 12.61
C LEU A 20 1.94 18.98 14.13
N ARG A 21 2.00 20.20 14.69
CA ARG A 21 2.16 20.42 16.13
C ARG A 21 0.93 20.01 16.91
N GLU A 22 -0.27 20.38 16.46
CA GLU A 22 -1.53 20.03 17.12
C GLU A 22 -1.75 18.51 17.15
N VAL A 23 -1.50 17.84 16.02
CA VAL A 23 -1.61 16.37 15.92
C VAL A 23 -0.53 15.69 16.76
N GLY A 24 0.71 16.18 16.69
CA GLY A 24 1.82 15.65 17.46
C GLY A 24 1.65 15.82 18.98
N ALA A 25 1.00 16.90 19.44
CA ALA A 25 0.71 17.13 20.85
C ALA A 25 -0.20 16.06 21.47
N ARG A 26 -1.00 15.37 20.64
CA ARG A 26 -1.86 14.24 21.06
C ARG A 26 -1.16 12.88 20.94
N GLY A 27 0.09 12.85 20.47
CA GLY A 27 0.83 11.62 20.18
C GLY A 27 0.50 10.99 18.82
N ASP A 28 -0.35 11.64 18.02
CA ASP A 28 -0.77 11.16 16.71
C ASP A 28 0.18 11.64 15.61
N ARG A 29 -0.01 11.15 14.38
CA ARG A 29 0.78 11.57 13.21
C ARG A 29 -0.12 11.85 12.02
N LEU A 30 0.20 12.89 11.25
CA LEU A 30 -0.35 13.04 9.91
C LEU A 30 0.38 12.11 8.95
N LYS A 31 -0.38 11.38 8.13
CA LYS A 31 0.14 10.49 7.08
C LYS A 31 -0.67 10.71 5.81
N LEU A 32 0.00 10.68 4.65
CA LEU A 32 -0.69 10.57 3.37
C LEU A 32 -1.11 9.10 3.18
N ILE A 33 -2.40 8.82 3.31
CA ILE A 33 -2.95 7.47 3.27
C ILE A 33 -3.56 7.20 1.92
N CYS A 34 -3.11 6.13 1.27
CA CYS A 34 -3.78 5.52 0.14
C CYS A 34 -4.73 4.43 0.68
N ARG A 35 -6.01 4.52 0.36
CA ARG A 35 -7.02 3.55 0.76
C ARG A 35 -7.86 3.14 -0.44
N ALA A 36 -8.09 1.85 -0.59
CA ALA A 36 -9.09 1.29 -1.49
C ALA A 36 -10.03 0.38 -0.70
N TRP A 37 -11.31 0.40 -1.04
CA TRP A 37 -12.32 -0.43 -0.40
C TRP A 37 -13.37 -0.86 -1.42
N ARG A 38 -14.09 -1.93 -1.09
CA ARG A 38 -15.25 -2.39 -1.85
C ARG A 38 -16.52 -2.10 -1.08
N HIS A 39 -17.50 -1.48 -1.73
CA HIS A 39 -18.82 -1.22 -1.19
C HIS A 39 -19.86 -1.47 -2.29
N GLU A 40 -20.91 -2.25 -1.99
CA GLU A 40 -21.99 -2.57 -2.95
C GLU A 40 -21.49 -3.10 -4.31
N GLY A 41 -20.43 -3.93 -4.29
CA GLY A 41 -19.83 -4.49 -5.51
C GLY A 41 -18.94 -3.52 -6.29
N GLN A 42 -18.89 -2.24 -5.91
CA GLN A 42 -18.03 -1.23 -6.52
C GLN A 42 -16.72 -1.05 -5.73
N VAL A 43 -15.62 -0.84 -6.44
CA VAL A 43 -14.33 -0.49 -5.85
C VAL A 43 -14.16 1.03 -5.87
N SER A 44 -13.82 1.60 -4.72
CA SER A 44 -13.51 3.02 -4.54
C SER A 44 -12.11 3.18 -3.98
N ALA A 45 -11.47 4.31 -4.28
CA ALA A 45 -10.15 4.63 -3.76
C ALA A 45 -10.00 6.12 -3.45
N LYS A 46 -9.19 6.41 -2.43
CA LYS A 46 -8.87 7.75 -1.96
C LYS A 46 -7.41 7.85 -1.56
N VAL A 47 -6.81 9.00 -1.83
CA VAL A 47 -5.50 9.41 -1.31
C VAL A 47 -5.67 10.75 -0.62
N ALA A 48 -5.47 10.81 0.69
CA ALA A 48 -5.58 12.04 1.45
C ALA A 48 -4.73 12.02 2.72
N VAL A 49 -4.47 13.21 3.28
CA VAL A 49 -3.84 13.34 4.58
C VAL A 49 -4.85 12.91 5.66
N GLU A 50 -4.47 11.94 6.48
CA GLU A 50 -5.26 11.44 7.60
C GLU A 50 -4.45 11.53 8.91
N THR A 51 -5.14 11.78 10.02
CA THR A 51 -4.56 11.61 11.35
C THR A 51 -4.53 10.13 11.72
N VAL A 52 -3.34 9.62 12.00
CA VAL A 52 -3.07 8.24 12.39
C VAL A 52 -2.73 8.20 13.88
N PRO A 53 -3.51 7.48 14.71
CA PRO A 53 -3.26 7.42 16.15
C PRO A 53 -2.01 6.62 16.53
N ALA A 54 -1.42 6.90 17.70
CA ALA A 54 -0.22 6.21 18.21
C ALA A 54 -0.31 4.67 18.23
N GLY A 55 -1.50 4.11 18.47
CA GLY A 55 -1.74 2.66 18.48
C GLY A 55 -2.00 2.04 17.11
N HIS A 56 -2.10 2.83 16.04
CA HIS A 56 -2.38 2.31 14.71
C HIS A 56 -1.10 1.78 14.04
N PRO A 57 -1.11 0.61 13.37
CA PRO A 57 0.11 0.02 12.80
C PRO A 57 0.89 0.92 11.82
N LEU A 58 0.18 1.81 11.11
CA LEU A 58 0.80 2.77 10.18
C LEU A 58 1.50 3.95 10.87
N TRP A 59 1.33 4.13 12.18
CA TRP A 59 1.91 5.23 12.93
C TRP A 59 3.44 5.15 12.97
N ALA A 60 3.96 3.95 13.21
CA ALA A 60 5.40 3.69 13.40
C ALA A 60 6.21 3.89 12.11
N VAL A 61 5.60 3.65 10.95
CA VAL A 61 6.24 3.72 9.63
C VAL A 61 6.70 5.14 9.36
N SER A 62 8.00 5.33 9.09
CA SER A 62 8.62 6.65 8.98
C SER A 62 9.66 6.68 7.85
N GLY A 63 10.08 7.88 7.43
CA GLY A 63 11.06 8.04 6.37
C GLY A 63 10.58 7.46 5.04
N THR A 64 11.40 6.61 4.44
CA THR A 64 11.11 5.91 3.18
C THR A 64 10.37 4.58 3.38
N GLY A 65 10.12 4.18 4.63
CA GLY A 65 9.37 2.96 4.92
C GLY A 65 7.94 3.01 4.37
N ALA A 66 7.41 1.85 4.05
CA ALA A 66 6.05 1.68 3.54
C ALA A 66 5.31 0.61 4.35
N ALA A 67 3.99 0.71 4.42
CA ALA A 67 3.17 -0.36 4.98
C ALA A 67 1.83 -0.47 4.28
N LEU A 68 1.34 -1.70 4.23
CA LEU A 68 0.04 -2.06 3.69
C LEU A 68 -0.76 -2.78 4.78
N ARG A 69 -1.92 -2.23 5.13
CA ARG A 69 -2.88 -2.87 6.03
C ARG A 69 -4.05 -3.41 5.21
N ILE A 70 -4.17 -4.73 5.14
CA ILE A 70 -5.23 -5.43 4.43
C ILE A 70 -6.31 -5.82 5.46
N THR A 71 -7.55 -5.42 5.19
CA THR A 71 -8.71 -5.84 5.99
C THR A 71 -9.57 -6.75 5.15
N THR A 72 -10.06 -7.82 5.75
CA THR A 72 -10.95 -8.79 5.10
C THR A 72 -12.24 -8.91 5.90
N ASP A 73 -13.22 -9.62 5.35
CA ASP A 73 -14.48 -9.93 6.01
C ASP A 73 -14.36 -10.99 7.10
N LEU A 74 -13.50 -12.00 6.90
CA LEU A 74 -13.37 -13.16 7.79
C LEU A 74 -12.08 -13.14 8.61
N MET A 75 -10.94 -12.83 7.99
CA MET A 75 -9.65 -12.83 8.66
C MET A 75 -9.38 -11.49 9.35
N ALA A 76 -8.69 -11.56 10.48
CA ALA A 76 -8.15 -10.38 11.16
C ALA A 76 -7.22 -9.59 10.22
N PRO A 77 -7.09 -8.26 10.41
CA PRO A 77 -6.27 -7.43 9.54
C PRO A 77 -4.80 -7.90 9.48
N ILE A 78 -4.25 -7.92 8.28
CA ILE A 78 -2.84 -8.24 8.02
C ILE A 78 -2.10 -6.94 7.75
N VAL A 79 -0.91 -6.78 8.33
CA VAL A 79 -0.03 -5.65 8.06
C VAL A 79 1.28 -6.15 7.47
N VAL A 80 1.63 -5.65 6.30
CA VAL A 80 2.95 -5.85 5.67
C VAL A 80 3.71 -4.54 5.83
N VAL A 81 4.92 -4.61 6.36
CA VAL A 81 5.79 -3.44 6.57
C VAL A 81 7.10 -3.66 5.83
N GLN A 82 7.51 -2.63 5.09
CA GLN A 82 8.84 -2.52 4.53
C GLN A 82 9.56 -1.39 5.24
N ASP A 83 10.62 -1.73 5.97
CA ASP A 83 11.41 -0.76 6.71
C ASP A 83 12.65 -0.35 5.91
N ASN A 84 12.86 0.96 5.78
CA ASN A 84 14.00 1.58 5.11
C ASN A 84 14.43 0.92 3.77
N PRO A 85 13.53 0.88 2.76
CA PRO A 85 13.87 0.28 1.47
C PRO A 85 14.96 1.05 0.72
N GLY A 86 15.76 0.31 -0.02
CA GLY A 86 16.74 0.82 -0.98
C GLY A 86 16.42 0.39 -2.41
N VAL A 87 17.32 0.75 -3.33
CA VAL A 87 17.17 0.47 -4.77
C VAL A 87 17.03 -1.03 -5.05
N LYS A 88 17.73 -1.87 -4.29
CA LYS A 88 17.71 -3.34 -4.47
C LYS A 88 16.33 -3.93 -4.20
N ASP A 89 15.58 -3.38 -3.26
CA ASP A 89 14.23 -3.85 -2.93
C ASP A 89 13.28 -3.66 -4.11
N THR A 90 13.38 -2.53 -4.80
CA THR A 90 12.62 -2.28 -6.04
C THR A 90 13.01 -3.24 -7.16
N VAL A 91 14.31 -3.52 -7.33
CA VAL A 91 14.80 -4.49 -8.33
C VAL A 91 14.29 -5.89 -8.04
N TYR A 92 14.19 -6.27 -6.77
CA TYR A 92 13.71 -7.60 -6.37
C TYR A 92 12.29 -7.87 -6.86
N GLY A 93 11.41 -6.85 -6.90
CA GLY A 93 10.08 -6.97 -7.50
C GLY A 93 10.14 -7.41 -8.96
N VAL A 94 10.99 -6.77 -9.77
CA VAL A 94 11.17 -7.10 -11.19
C VAL A 94 11.74 -8.51 -11.38
N VAL A 95 12.71 -8.91 -10.55
CA VAL A 95 13.30 -10.26 -10.60
C VAL A 95 12.26 -11.33 -10.25
N GLY A 96 11.43 -11.10 -9.22
CA GLY A 96 10.34 -12.00 -8.85
C GLY A 96 9.32 -12.17 -9.98
N ASP A 97 8.96 -11.07 -10.64
CA ASP A 97 8.06 -11.11 -11.81
C ASP A 97 8.67 -11.92 -12.97
N LEU A 98 9.96 -11.74 -13.24
CA LEU A 98 10.66 -12.46 -14.32
C LEU A 98 10.71 -13.98 -14.05
N ILE A 99 11.01 -14.37 -12.81
CA ILE A 99 11.01 -15.79 -12.41
C ILE A 99 9.61 -16.37 -12.59
N THR A 100 8.58 -15.66 -12.10
CA THR A 100 7.18 -16.09 -12.22
C THR A 100 6.77 -16.30 -13.69
N VAL A 101 7.19 -15.40 -14.59
CA VAL A 101 6.91 -15.53 -16.04
C VAL A 101 7.67 -16.72 -16.64
N ALA A 102 8.92 -16.93 -16.24
CA ALA A 102 9.73 -18.03 -16.73
C ALA A 102 9.13 -19.40 -16.34
N GLU A 103 8.75 -19.57 -15.06
CA GLU A 103 8.12 -20.79 -14.55
C GLU A 103 6.84 -21.15 -15.31
N ARG A 104 5.96 -20.16 -15.56
CA ARG A 104 4.73 -20.37 -16.34
C ARG A 104 4.99 -20.83 -17.78
N LYS A 105 6.06 -20.34 -18.41
CA LYS A 105 6.43 -20.79 -19.77
C LYS A 105 6.91 -22.24 -19.77
N PHE A 106 7.72 -22.64 -18.79
CA PHE A 106 8.18 -24.03 -18.67
C PHE A 106 7.04 -25.00 -18.37
N GLU A 107 6.05 -24.60 -17.58
CA GLU A 107 4.83 -25.40 -17.37
C GLU A 107 4.04 -25.57 -18.68
N THR A 108 3.89 -24.48 -19.46
CA THR A 108 3.15 -24.51 -20.73
C THR A 108 3.88 -25.33 -21.81
N GLU A 109 5.21 -25.31 -21.85
CA GLU A 109 6.02 -26.11 -22.79
C GLU A 109 6.03 -27.60 -22.43
N ASN A 110 6.05 -27.94 -21.13
CA ASN A 110 6.01 -29.34 -20.67
C ASN A 110 4.60 -29.97 -20.76
N ASP A 111 3.53 -29.20 -20.65
CA ASP A 111 2.15 -29.69 -20.88
C ASP A 111 1.86 -29.90 -22.38
N GLY A 112 2.64 -29.26 -23.26
CA GLY A 112 2.58 -29.45 -24.71
C GLY A 112 3.21 -30.75 -25.23
N SER A 113 3.96 -31.50 -24.41
CA SER A 113 4.61 -32.76 -24.80
C SER A 113 3.76 -34.01 -24.51
N LEU A 114 2.53 -33.84 -24.03
CA LEU A 114 1.51 -34.89 -23.88
C LEU A 114 0.42 -34.72 -24.94
N LYS A 115 0.81 -34.74 -26.22
CA LYS A 115 -0.07 -35.08 -27.35
C LYS A 115 0.68 -35.94 -28.35
#